data_AF-A0A317SPU7-F1
#
_entry.id   AF-A0A317SPU7-F1
#
_cell.length_a   1.000
_cell.length_b   1.000
_cell.length_c   1.000
_cell.angle_alpha   90.00
_cell.angle_beta   90.00
_cell.angle_gamma   90.00
#
_symmetry.space_group_name_H-M   'P 1'
#
loop_
_entity.id
_entity.type
_entity.pdbx_description
1 polymer ?
#
loop_
_entity_poly.entity_id
_entity_poly.type
_entity_poly.pdbx_seq_one_letter_code
_entity_poly.pdbx_strand_id
1 'polypeptide(L)'
;MPTESQTVPERVREQMAIEMAINQIAPSLTTAAERVGCAPSTVMHRRTGRKSRKEDEEVRQKLTPEEEYQVLDRCYFRCRLGFPPTIWQWKEIALTIVQKRKPYETLGKSWERKFKKKTPGNSLKSTYRLFKISR
;
A
#
# COMPACT_ATOMS: atom_id res chain seq x y z
N MET A 1 -17.44 -5.20 24.01
CA MET A 1 -17.84 -4.24 22.96
C MET A 1 -16.65 -3.34 22.66
N PRO A 2 -15.89 -3.54 21.58
CA PRO A 2 -14.91 -2.55 21.16
C PRO A 2 -15.59 -1.56 20.20
N THR A 3 -15.61 -0.30 20.60
CA THR A 3 -15.94 0.85 19.75
C THR A 3 -14.95 0.90 18.58
N GLU A 4 -15.42 0.54 17.39
CA GLU A 4 -14.75 0.88 16.14
C GLU A 4 -14.76 2.40 16.00
N SER A 5 -13.74 3.04 16.56
CA SER A 5 -13.42 4.42 16.29
C SER A 5 -13.23 4.54 14.78
N GLN A 6 -14.22 5.12 14.10
CA GLN A 6 -14.13 5.56 12.72
C GLN A 6 -13.02 6.61 12.66
N THR A 7 -11.77 6.15 12.54
CA THR A 7 -10.61 7.01 12.39
C THR A 7 -10.72 7.65 11.01
N VAL A 8 -11.21 8.90 10.99
CA VAL A 8 -11.19 9.75 9.81
C VAL A 8 -9.78 9.67 9.20
N PRO A 9 -9.67 9.31 7.90
CA PRO A 9 -8.37 9.14 7.26
C PRO A 9 -7.51 10.38 7.49
N GLU A 10 -6.24 10.19 7.84
CA GLU A 10 -5.31 11.27 8.19
C GLU A 10 -5.29 12.38 7.13
N ARG A 11 -5.38 12.01 5.84
CA ARG A 11 -5.49 12.92 4.71
C ARG A 11 -6.71 13.84 4.75
N VAL A 12 -7.86 13.33 5.20
CA VAL A 12 -9.09 14.13 5.31
C VAL A 12 -8.93 15.18 6.41
N ARG A 13 -8.26 14.82 7.52
CA ARG A 13 -7.94 15.75 8.61
C ARG A 13 -6.92 16.81 8.19
N GLU A 14 -5.88 16.41 7.46
CA GLU A 14 -4.88 17.32 6.89
C GLU A 14 -5.53 18.33 5.93
N GLN A 15 -6.39 17.87 5.03
CA GLN A 15 -7.08 18.72 4.05
C GLN A 15 -8.07 19.68 4.72
N MET A 16 -8.84 19.17 5.70
CA MET A 16 -9.76 19.97 6.49
C MET A 16 -9.03 21.07 7.27
N ALA A 17 -7.83 20.80 7.81
CA ALA A 17 -7.01 21.83 8.46
C ALA A 17 -6.61 22.95 7.49
N ILE A 18 -6.25 22.60 6.25
CA ILE A 18 -5.89 23.57 5.20
C ILE A 18 -7.09 24.43 4.85
N GLU A 19 -8.26 23.82 4.63
CA GLU A 19 -9.49 24.55 4.31
C GLU A 19 -9.94 25.46 5.44
N MET A 20 -9.84 25.02 6.70
CA MET A 20 -10.15 25.86 7.86
C MET A 20 -9.25 27.10 7.95
N ALA A 21 -7.97 26.98 7.58
CA ALA A 21 -7.04 28.09 7.55
C ALA A 21 -7.28 29.04 6.36
N ILE A 22 -7.65 28.50 5.19
CA ILE A 22 -7.96 29.30 3.98
C ILE A 22 -9.26 30.10 4.18
N ASN A 23 -10.29 29.46 4.73
CA ASN A 23 -11.61 30.05 4.95
C ASN A 23 -11.67 30.94 6.21
N GLN A 24 -10.52 31.20 6.85
CA GLN A 24 -10.41 31.99 8.09
C GLN A 24 -11.27 31.45 9.27
N ILE A 25 -11.70 30.18 9.22
CA ILE A 25 -12.40 29.48 10.31
C ILE A 25 -11.46 29.28 11.51
N ALA A 26 -10.16 29.13 11.23
CA ALA A 26 -9.10 29.16 12.20
C ALA A 26 -8.16 30.35 11.93
N PRO A 27 -7.67 31.03 12.98
CA PRO A 27 -6.82 32.21 12.83
C PRO A 27 -5.43 31.89 12.29
N SER A 28 -4.99 30.64 12.43
CA SER A 28 -3.70 30.17 11.91
C SER A 28 -3.78 28.70 11.51
N LEU A 29 -2.83 28.28 10.65
CA LEU A 29 -2.70 26.90 10.21
C LEU A 29 -2.33 25.95 11.36
N THR A 30 -1.61 26.45 12.36
CA THR A 30 -1.30 25.73 13.60
C THR A 30 -2.57 25.46 14.41
N THR A 31 -3.40 26.49 14.62
CA THR A 31 -4.67 26.36 15.33
C THR A 31 -5.65 25.46 14.58
N ALA A 32 -5.64 25.52 13.24
CA ALA A 32 -6.42 24.61 12.41
C ALA A 32 -5.97 23.16 12.62
N ALA A 33 -4.65 22.90 12.53
CA ALA A 33 -4.08 21.56 12.70
C ALA A 33 -4.39 20.95 14.08
N GLU A 34 -4.30 21.75 15.15
CA GLU A 34 -4.66 21.34 16.51
C GLU A 34 -6.14 20.94 16.61
N ARG A 35 -7.06 21.71 16.01
CA ARG A 35 -8.50 21.41 16.01
C ARG A 35 -8.85 20.10 15.32
N VAL A 36 -8.07 19.68 14.32
CA VAL A 36 -8.27 18.40 13.60
C VAL A 36 -7.39 17.26 14.14
N GLY A 37 -6.57 17.53 15.16
CA GLY A 37 -5.66 16.54 15.75
C GLY A 37 -4.54 16.10 14.81
N CYS A 38 -4.01 17.02 14.01
CA CYS A 38 -2.87 16.81 13.10
C CYS A 38 -1.66 17.63 13.55
N ALA A 39 -0.45 17.17 13.26
CA ALA A 39 0.76 17.95 13.49
C ALA A 39 0.82 19.16 12.53
N PRO A 40 1.08 20.39 13.02
CA PRO A 40 1.16 21.59 12.17
C PRO A 40 2.18 21.47 11.04
N SER A 41 3.32 20.81 11.29
CA SER A 41 4.36 20.55 10.28
C SER A 41 3.87 19.66 9.15
N THR A 42 3.03 18.65 9.45
CA THR A 42 2.41 17.79 8.44
C THR A 42 1.47 18.58 7.55
N VAL A 43 0.57 19.39 8.13
CA VAL A 43 -0.37 20.23 7.38
C VAL A 43 0.38 21.25 6.50
N MET A 44 1.47 21.84 7.02
CA MET A 44 2.31 22.75 6.25
C MET A 44 2.96 22.05 5.06
N HIS A 45 3.55 20.86 5.25
CA HIS A 45 4.10 20.07 4.15
C HIS A 45 3.05 19.68 3.10
N ARG A 46 1.82 19.38 3.53
CA ARG A 46 0.70 19.10 2.62
C ARG A 46 0.30 20.33 1.82
N ARG A 47 0.20 21.48 2.48
CA ARG A 47 -0.10 22.76 1.82
C ARG A 47 0.93 23.12 0.75
N THR A 48 2.21 22.80 0.96
CA THR A 48 3.28 23.00 -0.04
C THR A 48 3.32 21.91 -1.13
N GLY A 49 2.33 21.01 -1.18
CA GLY A 49 2.22 19.97 -2.19
C GLY A 49 3.09 18.74 -1.94
N ARG A 50 3.69 18.59 -0.75
CA ARG A 50 4.47 17.39 -0.42
C ARG A 50 3.54 16.19 -0.25
N LYS A 51 3.73 15.19 -1.09
CA LYS A 51 3.04 13.91 -0.97
C LYS A 51 3.55 13.16 0.25
N SER A 52 2.68 12.32 0.82
CA SER A 52 3.09 11.45 1.91
C SER A 52 4.01 10.41 1.34
N ARG A 53 4.88 9.89 2.21
CA ARG A 53 5.69 8.73 1.86
C ARG A 53 4.83 7.57 1.34
N LYS A 54 3.62 7.39 1.88
CA LYS A 54 2.70 6.33 1.45
C LYS A 54 2.18 6.56 0.03
N GLU A 55 1.74 7.77 -0.30
CA GLU A 55 1.28 8.13 -1.65
C GLU A 55 2.42 8.04 -2.68
N ASP A 56 3.62 8.50 -2.32
CA ASP A 56 4.80 8.34 -3.17
C ASP A 56 5.14 6.86 -3.37
N GLU A 57 4.96 6.03 -2.35
CA GLU A 57 5.15 4.58 -2.44
C GLU A 57 4.08 3.90 -3.29
N GLU A 58 2.84 4.39 -3.30
CA GLU A 58 1.74 3.94 -4.18
C GLU A 58 2.00 4.33 -5.64
N VAL A 59 2.38 5.58 -5.91
CA VAL A 59 2.72 6.03 -7.28
C VAL A 59 3.93 5.30 -7.85
N ARG A 60 4.90 4.92 -6.99
CA ARG A 60 6.08 4.14 -7.40
C ARG A 60 5.78 2.65 -7.59
N GLN A 61 4.58 2.17 -7.29
CA GLN A 61 4.23 0.78 -7.55
C GLN A 61 3.94 0.57 -9.03
N LYS A 62 4.58 -0.45 -9.57
CA LYS A 62 4.42 -0.83 -10.97
C LYS A 62 3.13 -1.61 -11.20
N LEU A 63 2.72 -2.42 -10.21
CA LEU A 63 1.45 -3.13 -10.26
C LEU A 63 0.33 -2.29 -9.68
N THR A 64 -0.83 -2.31 -10.33
CA THR A 64 -2.07 -1.82 -9.72
C THR A 64 -2.58 -2.82 -8.67
N PRO A 65 -3.45 -2.40 -7.73
CA PRO A 65 -4.05 -3.31 -6.76
C PRO A 65 -4.76 -4.52 -7.40
N GLU A 66 -5.39 -4.31 -8.56
CA GLU A 66 -6.08 -5.36 -9.33
C GLU A 66 -5.09 -6.36 -9.91
N GLU A 67 -3.95 -5.88 -10.42
CA GLU A 67 -2.87 -6.74 -10.90
C GLU A 67 -2.24 -7.54 -9.75
N GLU A 68 -2.05 -6.92 -8.58
CA GLU A 68 -1.59 -7.62 -7.37
C GLU A 68 -2.57 -8.73 -6.97
N TYR A 69 -3.88 -8.49 -7.07
CA TYR A 69 -4.91 -9.50 -6.81
C TYR A 69 -4.85 -10.66 -7.82
N GLN A 70 -4.68 -10.38 -9.11
CA GLN A 70 -4.51 -11.44 -10.13
C GLN A 70 -3.28 -12.31 -9.89
N VAL A 71 -2.18 -11.73 -9.40
CA VAL A 71 -0.98 -12.49 -9.00
C VAL A 71 -1.34 -13.45 -7.87
N LEU A 72 -2.03 -12.95 -6.83
CA LEU A 72 -2.43 -13.74 -5.67
C LEU A 72 -3.37 -14.88 -6.05
N ASP A 73 -4.38 -14.60 -6.87
CA ASP A 73 -5.36 -15.58 -7.32
C ASP A 73 -4.69 -16.72 -8.09
N ARG A 74 -3.81 -16.41 -9.05
CA ARG A 74 -3.03 -17.43 -9.77
C ARG A 74 -2.10 -18.22 -8.87
N CYS A 75 -1.49 -17.57 -7.87
CA CYS A 75 -0.65 -18.26 -6.89
C CYS A 75 -1.47 -19.20 -6.02
N TYR A 76 -2.64 -18.77 -5.57
CA TYR A 76 -3.55 -19.54 -4.73
C TYR A 76 -4.13 -20.74 -5.50
N PHE A 77 -4.53 -20.53 -6.76
CA PHE A 77 -4.95 -21.61 -7.66
C PHE A 77 -3.90 -22.71 -7.76
N ARG A 78 -2.62 -22.34 -7.95
CA ARG A 78 -1.51 -23.30 -7.98
C ARG A 78 -1.30 -24.02 -6.63
N CYS A 79 -1.42 -23.31 -5.52
CA CYS A 79 -1.41 -23.92 -4.18
C CYS A 79 -2.54 -24.95 -4.00
N ARG A 80 -3.76 -24.66 -4.47
CA ARG A 80 -4.90 -25.57 -4.40
C ARG A 80 -4.71 -26.85 -5.21
N LEU A 81 -3.94 -26.78 -6.29
CA LEU A 81 -3.55 -27.94 -7.10
C LEU A 81 -2.42 -28.76 -6.49
N GLY A 82 -1.92 -28.41 -5.30
CA GLY A 82 -0.79 -29.08 -4.66
C GLY A 82 0.58 -28.65 -5.19
N PHE A 83 0.63 -27.62 -6.06
CA PHE A 83 1.85 -27.10 -6.66
C PHE A 83 2.12 -25.66 -6.17
N PRO A 84 2.55 -25.47 -4.92
CA PRO A 84 2.79 -24.13 -4.40
C PRO A 84 3.89 -23.42 -5.23
N PRO A 85 3.60 -22.24 -5.80
CA PRO A 85 4.55 -21.61 -6.70
C PRO A 85 5.75 -21.04 -5.95
N THR A 86 6.93 -21.20 -6.55
CA THR A 86 8.19 -20.66 -6.00
C THR A 86 8.25 -19.15 -6.13
N ILE A 87 9.15 -18.50 -5.38
CA ILE A 87 9.35 -17.04 -5.46
C ILE A 87 9.66 -16.57 -6.90
N TRP A 88 10.38 -17.39 -7.68
CA TRP A 88 10.66 -17.11 -9.09
C TRP A 88 9.39 -17.14 -9.93
N GLN A 89 8.55 -18.15 -9.74
CA GLN A 89 7.26 -18.26 -10.44
C GLN A 89 6.30 -17.13 -10.07
N TRP A 90 6.37 -16.59 -8.85
CA TRP A 90 5.59 -15.41 -8.48
C TRP A 90 6.02 -14.18 -9.26
N LYS A 91 7.34 -13.99 -9.42
CA LYS A 91 7.88 -12.90 -10.23
C LYS A 91 7.48 -13.07 -11.69
N GLU A 92 7.53 -14.28 -12.22
CA GLU A 92 7.07 -14.57 -13.59
C GLU A 92 5.59 -14.26 -13.75
N ILE A 93 4.72 -14.73 -12.85
CA ILE A 93 3.28 -14.44 -12.89
C ILE A 93 3.04 -12.93 -12.85
N ALA A 94 3.67 -12.22 -11.92
CA ALA A 94 3.56 -10.76 -11.82
C ALA A 94 4.10 -10.04 -13.06
N LEU A 95 5.22 -10.50 -13.61
CA LEU A 95 5.81 -9.95 -14.82
C LEU A 95 4.88 -10.14 -16.02
N THR A 96 4.30 -11.34 -16.20
CA THR A 96 3.36 -11.60 -17.29
C THR A 96 2.12 -10.71 -17.20
N ILE A 97 1.61 -10.43 -16.01
CA ILE A 97 0.46 -9.55 -15.80
C ILE A 97 0.81 -8.12 -16.17
N VAL A 98 1.94 -7.61 -15.67
CA VAL A 98 2.41 -6.26 -15.97
C VAL A 98 2.74 -6.08 -17.46
N GLN A 99 3.40 -7.07 -18.07
CA GLN A 99 3.80 -7.03 -19.47
C GLN A 99 2.61 -7.07 -20.43
N LYS A 100 1.48 -7.70 -20.04
CA LYS A 100 0.23 -7.61 -20.80
C LYS A 100 -0.26 -6.17 -20.94
N ARG A 101 -0.03 -5.32 -19.94
CA ARG A 101 -0.38 -3.89 -19.98
C ARG A 101 0.76 -3.04 -20.58
N LYS A 102 2.00 -3.34 -20.22
CA LYS A 102 3.21 -2.58 -20.60
C LYS A 102 4.35 -3.54 -20.98
N PRO A 103 4.52 -3.85 -22.28
CA PRO A 103 5.44 -4.91 -22.75
C PRO A 103 6.90 -4.79 -22.27
N TYR A 104 7.38 -3.57 -21.98
CA TYR A 104 8.77 -3.30 -21.58
C TYR A 104 8.96 -3.07 -20.08
N GLU A 105 7.89 -3.20 -19.30
CA GLU A 105 7.95 -2.94 -17.86
C GLU A 105 8.57 -4.14 -17.12
N THR A 106 9.47 -3.84 -16.18
CA THR A 106 10.18 -4.84 -15.38
C THR A 106 9.86 -4.68 -13.91
N LEU A 107 9.84 -5.78 -13.17
CA LEU A 107 9.68 -5.71 -11.72
C LEU A 107 10.97 -5.23 -11.05
N GLY A 108 10.85 -4.29 -10.11
CA GLY A 108 12.01 -3.80 -9.36
C GLY A 108 12.60 -4.86 -8.43
N LYS A 109 13.91 -4.76 -8.13
CA LYS A 109 14.64 -5.69 -7.24
C LYS A 109 14.01 -5.85 -5.86
N SER A 110 13.32 -4.82 -5.36
CA SER A 110 12.65 -4.82 -4.05
C SER A 110 11.18 -5.24 -4.09
N TRP A 111 10.63 -5.56 -5.28
CA TRP A 111 9.22 -5.87 -5.47
C TRP A 111 8.75 -6.98 -4.54
N GLU A 112 9.48 -8.10 -4.47
CA GLU A 112 9.13 -9.25 -3.64
C GLU A 112 8.97 -8.88 -2.16
N ARG A 113 9.89 -8.07 -1.63
CA ARG A 113 9.88 -7.62 -0.23
C ARG A 113 8.67 -6.75 0.04
N LYS A 114 8.34 -5.86 -0.89
CA LYS A 114 7.18 -4.96 -0.79
C LYS A 114 5.87 -5.74 -0.93
N PHE A 115 5.79 -6.66 -1.88
CA PHE A 115 4.63 -7.53 -2.11
C PHE A 115 4.31 -8.35 -0.86
N LYS A 116 5.31 -9.01 -0.27
CA LYS A 116 5.18 -9.76 0.99
C LYS A 116 4.73 -8.91 2.18
N LYS A 117 5.11 -7.63 2.22
CA LYS A 117 4.72 -6.70 3.30
C LYS A 117 3.27 -6.25 3.16
N LYS A 118 2.77 -6.13 1.93
CA LYS A 118 1.43 -5.64 1.62
C LYS A 118 0.34 -6.68 1.80
N THR A 119 0.58 -7.93 1.43
CA THR A 119 -0.46 -8.97 1.50
C THR A 119 -0.76 -9.31 2.97
N PRO A 120 -1.96 -8.99 3.49
CA PRO A 120 -2.33 -9.29 4.86
C PRO A 120 -2.67 -10.79 4.92
N GLY A 121 -1.68 -11.62 5.20
CA GLY A 121 -1.92 -13.05 5.20
C GLY A 121 -0.71 -13.87 5.60
N ASN A 122 -0.69 -14.30 6.86
CA ASN A 122 0.12 -15.41 7.33
C ASN A 122 -0.13 -16.72 6.53
N SER A 123 -1.16 -16.77 5.68
CA SER A 123 -1.51 -17.84 4.76
C SER A 123 -0.41 -18.13 3.72
N LEU A 124 0.24 -17.10 3.18
CA LEU A 124 1.39 -17.29 2.28
C LEU A 124 2.66 -17.65 3.07
N LYS A 125 2.85 -17.10 4.27
CA LYS A 125 3.99 -17.45 5.14
C LYS A 125 3.93 -18.89 5.63
N SER A 126 2.73 -19.43 5.85
CA SER A 126 2.50 -20.82 6.27
C SER A 126 2.86 -21.81 5.17
N THR A 127 2.44 -21.55 3.92
CA THR A 127 2.87 -22.35 2.76
C THR A 127 4.38 -22.24 2.50
N TYR A 128 5.03 -21.12 2.80
CA TYR A 128 6.50 -21.05 2.75
C TYR A 128 7.23 -21.77 3.90
N ARG A 129 6.65 -21.85 5.11
CA ARG A 129 7.28 -22.54 6.26
C ARG A 129 7.27 -24.06 6.12
N LEU A 130 6.20 -24.63 5.58
CA LEU A 130 6.08 -26.08 5.40
C LEU A 130 7.15 -26.65 4.45
N PHE A 131 7.64 -25.87 3.48
CA PHE A 131 8.63 -26.36 2.51
C PHE A 131 10.08 -25.97 2.81
N LYS A 132 10.34 -25.19 3.87
CA LYS A 132 11.72 -24.93 4.35
C LYS A 132 12.26 -26.04 5.27
N ILE A 133 11.44 -27.03 5.62
CA ILE A 133 11.79 -28.14 6.53
C ILE A 133 12.20 -29.41 5.76
N SER A 134 12.04 -29.45 4.42
CA SER A 134 12.49 -30.57 3.59
C SER A 134 13.72 -30.19 2.76
N ARG A 135 14.88 -30.08 3.41
CA ARG A 135 16.20 -30.25 2.79
C ARG A 135 17.19 -30.76 3.82
#